data_AF-A0A7H0M6H1-F1
#
_entry.id   AF-A0A7H0M6H1-F1
#
_cell.length_a   1.000
_cell.length_b   1.000
_cell.length_c   1.000
_cell.angle_alpha   90.00
_cell.angle_beta   90.00
_cell.angle_gamma   90.00
#
_symmetry.space_group_name_H-M   'P 1'
#
loop_
_entity.id
_entity.type
_entity.pdbx_description
1 polymer ?
#
loop_
_entity_poly.entity_id
_entity_poly.type
_entity_poly.pdbx_seq_one_letter_code
_entity_poly.pdbx_strand_id
1 'polypeptide(L)'
;NVWCAAGKGSFGTEELVNRVEMLGLDKLVNHRRLIVPQLGAPGVAAHEVKKQSGFTVVYGPVRAADIKAFLDADCKATAEMRQVQFGLADRLVLTPMELVYSGKYLLAAMVLIVALSPLGRAGYQLDLLLTRGLMSAALLLSAYVAGAAAGPALLPWLPGRGFSAKGAIVGIMAATVASLLNLTGPPLETVAWLLLSAAVASFMTMNFTGASTYTSLSGVKTEMKIAVPLQAVAAAVGVILFVTAGFLRTAP
;
A
#
# COMPACT_ATOMS: atom_id res chain seq x y z
N ASN A 1 1.53 -3.78 -13.61
CA ASN A 1 0.68 -4.98 -13.82
C ASN A 1 -0.33 -4.68 -14.93
N VAL A 2 -1.01 -5.70 -15.49
CA VAL A 2 -1.93 -5.53 -16.63
C VAL A 2 -3.11 -4.60 -16.29
N TRP A 3 -3.70 -4.73 -15.10
CA TRP A 3 -4.82 -3.90 -14.66
C TRP A 3 -4.49 -2.40 -14.66
N CYS A 4 -3.38 -2.02 -14.02
CA CYS A 4 -2.92 -0.63 -14.01
C CYS A 4 -2.56 -0.14 -15.41
N ALA A 5 -1.98 -1.00 -16.25
CA ALA A 5 -1.61 -0.64 -17.61
C ALA A 5 -2.85 -0.39 -18.48
N ALA A 6 -3.90 -1.19 -18.30
CA ALA A 6 -5.19 -1.04 -18.96
C ALA A 6 -5.90 0.24 -18.50
N GLY A 7 -5.95 0.50 -17.20
CA GLY A 7 -6.53 1.73 -16.65
C GLY A 7 -5.79 3.02 -17.06
N LYS A 8 -4.49 2.92 -17.39
CA LYS A 8 -3.68 4.06 -17.87
C LYS A 8 -3.59 4.14 -19.40
N GLY A 9 -4.22 3.22 -20.15
CA GLY A 9 -4.19 3.18 -21.62
C GLY A 9 -2.94 2.55 -22.23
N SER A 10 -1.87 2.32 -21.47
CA SER A 10 -0.63 1.66 -21.95
C SER A 10 -0.82 0.18 -22.34
N PHE A 11 -1.88 -0.47 -21.85
CA PHE A 11 -2.35 -1.76 -22.36
C PHE A 11 -3.76 -1.55 -22.93
N GLY A 12 -3.82 -1.13 -24.19
CA GLY A 12 -5.07 -0.67 -24.80
C GLY A 12 -5.29 -1.21 -26.22
N THR A 13 -6.46 -0.88 -26.78
CA THR A 13 -6.86 -1.27 -28.15
C THR A 13 -5.78 -0.94 -29.18
N GLU A 14 -5.33 0.32 -29.23
CA GLU A 14 -4.38 0.80 -30.24
C GLU A 14 -3.04 0.08 -30.13
N GLU A 15 -2.52 -0.06 -28.90
CA GLU A 15 -1.27 -0.79 -28.66
C GLU A 15 -1.40 -2.25 -29.09
N LEU A 16 -2.53 -2.91 -28.79
CA LEU A 16 -2.75 -4.30 -29.19
C LEU A 16 -2.82 -4.46 -30.71
N VAL A 17 -3.53 -3.57 -31.41
CA VAL A 17 -3.64 -3.57 -32.88
C VAL A 17 -2.26 -3.34 -33.51
N ASN A 18 -1.53 -2.32 -33.05
CA ASN A 18 -0.18 -2.01 -33.51
C ASN A 18 0.77 -3.21 -33.36
N ARG A 19 0.70 -3.94 -32.24
CA ARG A 19 1.52 -5.14 -32.04
C ARG A 19 1.14 -6.28 -32.97
N VAL A 20 -0.14 -6.46 -33.26
CA VAL A 20 -0.62 -7.48 -34.21
C VAL A 20 -0.09 -7.20 -35.62
N GLU A 21 -0.17 -5.94 -36.06
CA GLU A 21 0.30 -5.50 -37.38
C GLU A 21 1.82 -5.57 -37.50
N MET A 22 2.54 -5.05 -36.50
CA MET A 22 4.00 -5.03 -36.48
C MET A 22 4.60 -6.45 -36.53
N LEU A 23 3.95 -7.41 -35.89
CA LEU A 23 4.36 -8.81 -35.91
C LEU A 23 3.89 -9.57 -37.16
N GLY A 24 3.02 -8.98 -37.99
CA GLY A 24 2.39 -9.66 -39.13
C GLY A 24 1.68 -10.94 -38.68
N LEU A 25 0.98 -10.87 -37.54
CA LEU A 25 0.44 -12.07 -36.87
C LEU A 25 -0.53 -12.84 -37.78
N ASP A 26 -1.17 -12.12 -38.69
CA ASP A 26 -2.04 -12.64 -39.75
C ASP A 26 -1.36 -13.62 -40.70
N LYS A 27 -0.04 -13.54 -40.82
CA LYS A 27 0.79 -14.42 -41.66
C LYS A 27 1.38 -15.59 -40.87
N LEU A 28 1.31 -15.54 -39.54
CA LEU A 28 1.92 -16.53 -38.65
C LEU A 28 0.95 -17.60 -38.16
N VAL A 29 -0.35 -17.28 -38.08
CA VAL A 29 -1.37 -18.21 -37.56
C VAL A 29 -2.56 -18.33 -38.53
N ASN A 30 -3.12 -19.54 -38.60
CA ASN A 30 -4.27 -19.85 -39.47
C ASN A 30 -5.63 -19.47 -38.86
N HIS A 31 -5.66 -18.79 -37.71
CA HIS A 31 -6.87 -18.36 -37.01
C HIS A 31 -6.84 -16.86 -36.70
N ARG A 32 -8.00 -16.28 -36.41
CA ARG A 32 -8.16 -14.85 -36.10
C ARG A 32 -8.67 -14.66 -34.68
N ARG A 33 -7.96 -15.21 -33.70
CA ARG A 33 -8.34 -15.18 -32.27
C ARG A 33 -7.16 -14.70 -31.43
N LEU A 34 -7.40 -13.72 -30.57
CA LEU A 34 -6.43 -13.22 -29.60
C LEU A 34 -6.97 -13.44 -28.19
N ILE A 35 -6.20 -14.13 -27.35
CA ILE A 35 -6.53 -14.29 -25.94
C ILE A 35 -5.84 -13.17 -25.18
N VAL A 36 -6.61 -12.33 -24.50
CA VAL A 36 -6.10 -11.24 -23.66
C VAL A 36 -6.43 -11.49 -22.19
N PRO A 37 -5.62 -11.01 -21.23
CA PRO A 37 -5.92 -11.20 -19.81
C PRO A 37 -7.26 -10.56 -19.42
N GLN A 38 -8.04 -11.22 -18.56
CA GLN A 38 -9.34 -10.70 -18.09
C GLN A 38 -9.25 -9.27 -17.54
N LEU A 39 -8.18 -8.99 -16.80
CA LEU A 39 -7.92 -7.69 -16.16
C LEU A 39 -7.50 -6.59 -17.14
N GLY A 40 -7.32 -6.91 -18.42
CA GLY A 40 -7.07 -5.94 -19.50
C GLY A 40 -8.35 -5.35 -20.11
N ALA A 41 -9.52 -5.90 -19.78
CA ALA A 41 -10.80 -5.48 -20.35
C ALA A 41 -11.11 -3.97 -20.26
N PRO A 42 -10.73 -3.24 -19.19
CA PRO A 42 -10.97 -1.79 -19.13
C PRO A 42 -10.21 -0.99 -20.21
N GLY A 43 -9.11 -1.51 -20.74
CA GLY A 43 -8.28 -0.82 -21.74
C GLY A 43 -8.47 -1.31 -23.18
N VAL A 44 -8.96 -2.54 -23.37
CA VAL A 44 -9.09 -3.18 -24.68
C VAL A 44 -10.55 -3.23 -25.13
N ALA A 45 -10.90 -2.49 -26.16
CA ALA A 45 -12.21 -2.56 -26.80
C ALA A 45 -12.22 -3.67 -27.85
N ALA A 46 -12.74 -4.84 -27.50
CA ALA A 46 -12.73 -6.04 -28.36
C ALA A 46 -13.34 -5.80 -29.76
N HIS A 47 -14.39 -5.00 -29.86
CA HIS A 47 -15.03 -4.66 -31.14
C HIS A 47 -14.14 -3.80 -32.03
N GLU A 48 -13.41 -2.84 -31.45
CA GLU A 48 -12.45 -2.02 -32.20
C GLU A 48 -11.22 -2.83 -32.64
N VAL A 49 -10.70 -3.71 -31.79
CA VAL A 49 -9.62 -4.63 -32.18
C VAL A 49 -10.06 -5.47 -33.39
N LYS A 50 -11.28 -6.00 -33.38
CA LYS A 50 -11.83 -6.79 -34.49
C LYS A 50 -11.97 -5.96 -35.76
N LYS A 51 -12.46 -4.73 -35.65
CA LYS A 51 -12.66 -3.81 -36.77
C LYS A 51 -11.34 -3.42 -37.43
N GLN A 52 -10.30 -3.15 -36.64
CA GLN A 52 -9.02 -2.63 -37.14
C GLN A 52 -8.08 -3.76 -37.59
N SER A 53 -7.97 -4.85 -36.82
CA SER A 53 -7.00 -5.93 -37.09
C SER A 53 -7.59 -7.19 -37.72
N GLY A 54 -8.93 -7.33 -37.72
CA GLY A 54 -9.60 -8.57 -38.11
C GLY A 54 -9.52 -9.70 -37.08
N PHE A 55 -8.80 -9.53 -35.96
CA PHE A 55 -8.72 -10.54 -34.89
C PHE A 55 -9.86 -10.40 -33.87
N THR A 56 -10.47 -11.51 -33.51
CA THR A 56 -11.48 -11.57 -32.45
C THR A 56 -10.79 -11.72 -31.09
N VAL A 57 -11.02 -10.76 -30.19
CA VAL A 57 -10.53 -10.83 -28.81
C VAL A 57 -11.40 -11.76 -27.98
N VAL A 58 -10.74 -12.64 -27.22
CA VAL A 58 -11.35 -13.46 -26.18
C VAL A 58 -10.65 -13.14 -24.87
N TYR A 59 -11.43 -12.84 -23.83
CA TYR A 59 -10.89 -12.62 -22.49
C TYR A 59 -10.59 -13.97 -21.85
N GLY A 60 -9.30 -14.24 -21.65
CA GLY A 60 -8.79 -15.38 -20.92
C GLY A 60 -8.96 -15.23 -19.42
N PRO A 61 -8.39 -16.15 -18.62
CA PRO A 61 -8.50 -16.11 -17.16
C PRO A 61 -7.76 -14.91 -16.52
N VAL A 62 -8.09 -14.63 -15.26
CA VAL A 62 -7.38 -13.67 -14.41
C VAL A 62 -5.95 -14.13 -14.14
N ARG A 63 -5.76 -15.42 -13.85
CA ARG A 63 -4.44 -16.01 -13.58
C ARG A 63 -3.92 -16.72 -14.82
N ALA A 64 -2.67 -16.44 -15.17
CA ALA A 64 -2.02 -17.10 -16.31
C ALA A 64 -1.90 -18.63 -16.13
N ALA A 65 -1.85 -19.13 -14.88
CA ALA A 65 -1.80 -20.56 -14.58
C ALA A 65 -3.03 -21.33 -15.10
N ASP A 66 -4.18 -20.66 -15.21
CA ASP A 66 -5.44 -21.27 -15.65
C ASP A 66 -5.55 -21.38 -17.17
N ILE A 67 -4.57 -20.89 -17.94
CA ILE A 67 -4.64 -20.82 -19.40
C ILE A 67 -4.83 -22.20 -20.04
N LYS A 68 -4.22 -23.25 -19.47
CA LYS A 68 -4.34 -24.61 -20.00
C LYS A 68 -5.77 -25.12 -19.87
N ALA A 69 -6.34 -25.07 -18.68
CA ALA A 69 -7.73 -25.47 -18.43
C ALA A 69 -8.72 -24.62 -19.23
N PHE A 70 -8.43 -23.32 -19.41
CA PHE A 70 -9.23 -22.44 -20.26
C PHE A 70 -9.23 -22.87 -21.73
N LEU A 71 -8.08 -23.27 -22.28
CA LEU A 71 -7.95 -23.77 -23.65
C LEU A 71 -8.64 -25.14 -23.82
N ASP A 72 -8.47 -26.05 -22.86
CA ASP A 72 -9.13 -27.36 -22.84
C ASP A 72 -10.66 -27.23 -22.79
N ALA A 73 -11.18 -26.14 -22.21
CA ALA A 73 -12.59 -25.78 -22.17
C ALA A 73 -13.07 -24.96 -23.39
N ASP A 74 -12.38 -25.03 -24.53
CA ASP A 74 -12.68 -24.27 -25.76
C ASP A 74 -12.78 -22.75 -25.52
N CYS A 75 -11.82 -22.22 -24.77
CA CYS A 75 -11.74 -20.79 -24.42
C CYS A 75 -12.96 -20.28 -23.62
N LYS A 76 -13.60 -21.14 -22.82
CA LYS A 76 -14.70 -20.76 -21.92
C LYS A 76 -14.18 -20.67 -20.49
N ALA A 77 -14.01 -19.43 -20.00
CA ALA A 77 -13.59 -19.19 -18.62
C ALA A 77 -14.73 -19.52 -17.65
N THR A 78 -14.43 -20.33 -16.63
CA THR A 78 -15.34 -20.62 -15.51
C THR A 78 -15.54 -19.38 -14.64
N ALA A 79 -16.48 -19.43 -13.69
CA ALA A 79 -16.71 -18.32 -12.77
C ALA A 79 -15.47 -18.01 -11.92
N GLU A 80 -14.76 -19.04 -11.48
CA GLU A 80 -13.55 -18.95 -10.66
C GLU A 80 -12.41 -18.27 -11.42
N MET A 81 -12.21 -18.63 -12.69
CA MET A 81 -11.19 -18.03 -13.56
C MET A 81 -11.38 -16.53 -13.79
N ARG A 82 -12.60 -16.01 -13.55
CA ARG A 82 -12.95 -14.59 -13.70
C ARG A 82 -12.79 -13.78 -12.42
N GLN A 83 -12.52 -14.43 -11.27
CA GLN A 83 -12.46 -13.77 -9.98
C GLN A 83 -11.03 -13.61 -9.46
N VAL A 84 -10.75 -12.45 -8.87
CA VAL A 84 -9.53 -12.23 -8.08
C VAL A 84 -9.82 -12.65 -6.64
N GLN A 85 -9.13 -13.69 -6.16
CA GLN A 85 -9.34 -14.22 -4.80
C GLN A 85 -8.82 -13.28 -3.70
N PHE A 86 -7.84 -12.42 -4.01
CA PHE A 86 -7.26 -11.39 -3.13
C PHE A 86 -6.96 -11.91 -1.70
N GLY A 87 -6.27 -13.04 -1.63
CA GLY A 87 -5.88 -13.72 -0.39
C GLY A 87 -4.72 -13.02 0.35
N LEU A 88 -4.21 -13.64 1.42
CA LEU A 88 -3.11 -13.06 2.22
C LEU A 88 -1.84 -12.83 1.38
N ALA A 89 -1.46 -13.82 0.56
CA ALA A 89 -0.28 -13.71 -0.30
C ALA A 89 -0.42 -12.56 -1.32
N ASP A 90 -1.61 -12.37 -1.90
CA ASP A 90 -1.87 -11.27 -2.85
C ASP A 90 -1.75 -9.90 -2.19
N ARG A 91 -2.11 -9.77 -0.91
CA ARG A 91 -2.02 -8.51 -0.17
C ARG A 91 -0.59 -8.16 0.22
N LEU A 92 0.21 -9.18 0.54
CA LEU A 92 1.60 -9.00 0.98
C LEU A 92 2.60 -8.95 -0.17
N VAL A 93 2.23 -9.36 -1.38
CA VAL A 93 3.16 -9.37 -2.53
C VAL A 93 3.73 -7.99 -2.86
N LEU A 94 2.99 -6.92 -2.56
CA LEU A 94 3.43 -5.54 -2.79
C LEU A 94 4.13 -4.92 -1.57
N THR A 95 4.04 -5.53 -0.39
CA THR A 95 4.67 -5.01 0.83
C THR A 95 6.18 -4.74 0.65
N PRO A 96 7.00 -5.62 0.04
CA PRO A 96 8.43 -5.34 -0.15
C PRO A 96 8.68 -4.08 -0.98
N MET A 97 7.89 -3.87 -2.04
CA MET A 97 8.02 -2.71 -2.91
C MET A 97 7.66 -1.41 -2.16
N GLU A 98 6.57 -1.43 -1.40
CA GLU A 98 6.14 -0.29 -0.58
C GLU A 98 7.16 0.06 0.51
N LEU A 99 7.74 -0.97 1.16
CA LEU A 99 8.79 -0.79 2.17
C LEU A 99 10.05 -0.11 1.58
N VAL A 100 10.47 -0.52 0.38
CA VAL A 100 11.63 0.09 -0.28
C VAL A 100 11.32 1.51 -0.74
N TYR A 101 10.17 1.72 -1.39
CA TYR A 101 9.81 3.02 -1.95
C TYR A 101 9.63 4.10 -0.87
N SER A 102 8.97 3.75 0.24
CA SER A 102 8.75 4.67 1.35
C SER A 102 9.91 4.71 2.36
N GLY A 103 10.89 3.80 2.26
CA GLY A 103 11.99 3.68 3.20
C GLY A 103 12.85 4.94 3.34
N LYS A 104 13.04 5.71 2.26
CA LYS A 104 13.76 7.00 2.33
C LYS A 104 13.06 8.03 3.23
N TYR A 105 11.74 8.05 3.25
CA TYR A 105 10.96 8.94 4.11
C TYR A 105 10.99 8.48 5.56
N LEU A 106 10.97 7.15 5.78
CA LEU A 106 11.19 6.58 7.10
C LEU A 106 12.56 6.98 7.64
N LEU A 107 13.63 6.82 6.85
CA LEU A 107 14.99 7.18 7.27
C LEU A 107 15.08 8.66 7.65
N ALA A 108 14.50 9.55 6.84
CA ALA A 108 14.46 10.98 7.16
C ALA A 108 13.71 11.25 8.48
N ALA A 109 12.57 10.57 8.72
CA ALA A 109 11.80 10.70 9.95
C ALA A 109 12.54 10.10 11.17
N MET A 110 13.28 9.00 11.00
CA MET A 110 14.13 8.41 12.03
C MET A 110 15.27 9.34 12.40
N VAL A 111 15.97 9.93 11.42
CA VAL A 111 17.02 10.92 11.67
C VAL A 111 16.45 12.12 12.44
N LEU A 112 15.29 12.61 12.04
CA LEU A 112 14.62 13.72 12.73
C LEU A 112 14.28 13.35 14.18
N ILE A 113 13.62 12.22 14.42
CA ILE A 113 13.20 11.85 15.79
C ILE A 113 14.40 11.57 16.70
N VAL A 114 15.46 10.95 16.16
CA VAL A 114 16.73 10.74 16.88
C VAL A 114 17.39 12.07 17.20
N ALA A 115 17.43 13.02 16.26
CA ALA A 115 18.00 14.34 16.48
C ALA A 115 17.24 15.16 17.54
N LEU A 116 15.92 14.97 17.64
CA LEU A 116 15.05 15.62 18.65
C LEU A 116 15.08 14.91 20.02
N SER A 117 15.49 13.65 20.08
CA SER A 117 15.47 12.83 21.31
C SER A 117 16.32 13.40 22.46
N PRO A 118 17.51 14.01 22.21
CA PRO A 118 18.33 14.67 23.22
C PRO A 118 17.75 15.93 23.86
N LEU A 119 16.66 16.50 23.32
CA LEU A 119 16.07 17.73 23.86
C LEU A 119 15.35 17.44 25.19
N GLY A 120 15.78 18.13 26.25
CA GLY A 120 15.17 18.05 27.57
C GLY A 120 15.49 19.26 28.45
N ARG A 121 15.08 19.20 29.72
CA ARG A 121 15.22 20.33 30.68
C ARG A 121 16.66 20.80 30.84
N ALA A 122 17.63 19.88 30.88
CA ALA A 122 19.03 20.22 31.07
C ALA A 122 19.76 20.56 29.74
N GLY A 123 19.01 20.88 28.68
CA GLY A 123 19.55 21.16 27.35
C GLY A 123 19.69 19.90 26.49
N TYR A 124 20.68 19.90 25.59
CA TYR A 124 20.93 18.83 24.63
C TYR A 124 21.87 17.78 25.23
N GLN A 125 21.33 16.60 25.57
CA GLN A 125 22.10 15.52 26.22
C GLN A 125 22.43 14.40 25.23
N LEU A 126 23.71 14.23 24.88
CA LEU A 126 24.15 13.22 23.92
C LEU A 126 23.86 11.78 24.37
N ASP A 127 23.81 11.51 25.68
CA ASP A 127 23.52 10.18 26.22
C ASP A 127 22.09 9.70 25.88
N LEU A 128 21.17 10.65 25.71
CA LEU A 128 19.79 10.35 25.30
C LEU A 128 19.68 9.99 23.81
N LEU A 129 20.71 10.27 23.01
CA LEU A 129 20.73 9.96 21.59
C LEU A 129 20.77 8.44 21.36
N LEU A 130 21.60 7.74 22.13
CA LEU A 130 21.71 6.28 22.05
C LEU A 130 20.58 5.55 22.77
N THR A 131 20.08 6.06 23.89
CA THR A 131 19.03 5.39 24.65
C THR A 131 17.63 5.72 24.10
N ARG A 132 17.22 6.98 24.21
CA ARG A 132 15.90 7.45 23.75
C ARG A 132 15.82 7.52 22.23
N GLY A 133 16.89 7.95 21.56
CA GLY A 133 16.91 8.06 20.09
C GLY A 133 16.76 6.71 19.40
N LEU A 134 17.57 5.70 19.77
CA LEU A 134 17.44 4.36 19.19
C LEU A 134 16.08 3.73 19.49
N MET A 135 15.56 3.90 20.70
CA MET A 135 14.21 3.42 21.05
C MET A 135 13.14 4.11 20.19
N SER A 136 13.25 5.43 20.00
CA SER A 136 12.33 6.20 19.15
C SER A 136 12.39 5.76 17.70
N ALA A 137 13.59 5.51 17.18
CA ALA A 137 13.80 4.96 15.86
C ALA A 137 13.16 3.56 15.71
N ALA A 138 13.30 2.69 16.73
CA ALA A 138 12.70 1.36 16.75
C ALA A 138 11.16 1.43 16.80
N LEU A 139 10.60 2.32 17.61
CA LEU A 139 9.14 2.54 17.69
C LEU A 139 8.59 3.03 16.34
N LEU A 140 9.28 3.99 15.70
CA LEU A 140 8.89 4.49 14.39
C LEU A 140 8.97 3.39 13.30
N LEU A 141 10.03 2.59 13.30
CA LEU A 141 10.19 1.42 12.43
C LEU A 141 9.06 0.41 12.67
N SER A 142 8.69 0.17 13.93
CA SER A 142 7.61 -0.76 14.27
C SER A 142 6.26 -0.28 13.72
N ALA A 143 5.94 1.02 13.84
CA ALA A 143 4.72 1.61 13.29
C ALA A 143 4.69 1.55 11.76
N TYR A 144 5.84 1.79 11.14
CA TYR A 144 6.01 1.70 9.70
C TYR A 144 5.77 0.28 9.18
N VAL A 145 6.41 -0.72 9.78
CA VAL A 145 6.21 -2.13 9.42
C VAL A 145 4.79 -2.58 9.74
N ALA A 146 4.20 -2.13 10.85
CA ALA A 146 2.82 -2.42 11.20
C ALA A 146 1.85 -1.91 10.13
N GLY A 147 2.00 -0.66 9.67
CA GLY A 147 1.16 -0.15 8.58
C GLY A 147 1.41 -0.82 7.22
N ALA A 148 2.67 -1.09 6.87
CA ALA A 148 3.04 -1.61 5.56
C ALA A 148 2.80 -3.12 5.38
N ALA A 149 2.85 -3.90 6.47
CA ALA A 149 2.70 -5.35 6.45
C ALA A 149 1.46 -5.82 7.22
N ALA A 150 1.33 -5.43 8.50
CA ALA A 150 0.21 -5.88 9.33
C ALA A 150 -1.12 -5.25 8.88
N GLY A 151 -1.12 -4.00 8.41
CA GLY A 151 -2.29 -3.34 7.81
C GLY A 151 -2.92 -4.19 6.70
N PRO A 152 -2.20 -4.45 5.58
CA PRO A 152 -2.66 -5.32 4.50
C PRO A 152 -3.04 -6.72 4.93
N ALA A 153 -2.24 -7.34 5.81
CA ALA A 153 -2.53 -8.68 6.31
C ALA A 153 -3.87 -8.74 7.03
N LEU A 154 -4.15 -7.73 7.87
CA LEU A 154 -5.31 -7.69 8.74
C LEU A 154 -6.55 -7.03 8.12
N LEU A 155 -6.47 -6.58 6.86
CA LEU A 155 -7.54 -5.83 6.17
C LEU A 155 -8.97 -6.37 6.36
N PRO A 156 -9.25 -7.69 6.27
CA PRO A 156 -10.62 -8.21 6.41
C PRO A 156 -11.19 -8.09 7.81
N TRP A 157 -10.32 -8.10 8.83
CA TRP A 157 -10.73 -8.12 10.24
C TRP A 157 -10.74 -6.72 10.86
N LEU A 158 -10.05 -5.76 10.24
CA LEU A 158 -10.02 -4.38 10.73
C LEU A 158 -11.34 -3.65 10.43
N PRO A 159 -11.94 -2.98 11.42
CA PRO A 159 -13.20 -2.27 11.24
C PRO A 159 -13.03 -0.99 10.42
N GLY A 160 -14.14 -0.51 9.85
CA GLY A 160 -14.19 0.71 9.05
C GLY A 160 -14.05 0.48 7.54
N ARG A 161 -14.30 1.55 6.77
CA ARG A 161 -14.33 1.51 5.29
C ARG A 161 -13.01 1.94 4.65
N GLY A 162 -12.34 2.95 5.21
CA GLY A 162 -11.10 3.51 4.67
C GLY A 162 -9.86 2.74 5.10
N PHE A 163 -8.86 2.68 4.21
CA PHE A 163 -7.53 2.13 4.52
C PHE A 163 -6.81 2.95 5.59
N SER A 164 -6.99 4.27 5.57
CA SER A 164 -6.43 5.21 6.54
C SER A 164 -6.91 4.89 7.97
N ALA A 165 -8.21 4.68 8.16
CA ALA A 165 -8.78 4.34 9.46
C ALA A 165 -8.27 2.97 9.96
N LYS A 166 -8.26 1.97 9.08
CA LYS A 166 -7.73 0.63 9.38
C LYS A 166 -6.26 0.68 9.78
N GLY A 167 -5.45 1.43 9.05
CA GLY A 167 -4.03 1.63 9.36
C GLY A 167 -3.81 2.38 10.68
N ALA A 168 -4.63 3.38 10.98
CA ALA A 168 -4.56 4.09 12.27
C ALA A 168 -4.80 3.13 13.45
N ILE A 169 -5.80 2.24 13.33
CA ILE A 169 -6.08 1.22 14.35
C ILE A 169 -4.87 0.30 14.55
N VAL A 170 -4.25 -0.16 13.46
CA VAL A 170 -3.03 -0.98 13.53
C VAL A 170 -1.87 -0.24 14.19
N GLY A 171 -1.68 1.04 13.87
CA GLY A 171 -0.67 1.88 14.52
C GLY A 171 -0.92 2.08 16.02
N ILE A 172 -2.17 2.32 16.42
CA ILE A 172 -2.56 2.44 17.83
C ILE A 172 -2.32 1.12 18.57
N MET A 173 -2.67 -0.02 17.97
CA MET A 173 -2.40 -1.33 18.56
C MET A 173 -0.89 -1.56 18.75
N ALA A 174 -0.07 -1.24 17.74
CA ALA A 174 1.38 -1.37 17.85
C ALA A 174 1.98 -0.50 18.97
N ALA A 175 1.58 0.78 19.05
CA ALA A 175 2.02 1.67 20.11
C ALA A 175 1.50 1.27 21.50
N THR A 176 0.29 0.72 21.59
CA THR A 176 -0.26 0.19 22.85
C THR A 176 0.55 -1.01 23.34
N VAL A 177 0.87 -1.95 22.45
CA VAL A 177 1.74 -3.09 22.77
C VAL A 177 3.12 -2.61 23.23
N ALA A 178 3.73 -1.66 22.51
CA ALA A 178 5.00 -1.08 22.92
C ALA A 178 4.96 -0.41 24.30
N SER A 179 3.85 0.28 24.62
CA SER A 179 3.64 0.87 25.94
C SER A 179 3.48 -0.18 27.03
N LEU A 180 2.75 -1.27 26.78
CA LEU A 180 2.59 -2.37 27.74
C LEU A 180 3.92 -3.10 28.02
N LEU A 181 4.84 -3.08 27.04
CA LEU A 181 6.20 -3.58 27.19
C LEU A 181 7.16 -2.57 27.83
N ASN A 182 6.67 -1.43 28.31
CA ASN A 182 7.47 -0.33 28.88
C ASN A 182 8.57 0.19 27.93
N LEU A 183 8.35 0.12 26.62
CA LEU A 183 9.26 0.68 25.61
C LEU A 183 9.02 2.17 25.37
N THR A 184 7.90 2.70 25.85
CA THR A 184 7.58 4.13 25.86
C THR A 184 7.95 4.75 27.20
N GLY A 185 8.24 6.05 27.21
CA GLY A 185 8.54 6.80 28.44
C GLY A 185 7.30 7.22 29.23
N PRO A 186 7.28 8.42 29.85
CA PRO A 186 6.16 8.91 30.64
C PRO A 186 4.85 8.97 29.84
N PRO A 187 3.68 9.07 30.50
CA PRO A 187 2.36 9.02 29.84
C PRO A 187 2.21 9.98 28.65
N LEU A 188 2.81 11.18 28.72
CA LEU A 188 2.79 12.13 27.62
C LEU A 188 3.54 11.62 26.37
N GLU A 189 4.65 10.91 26.58
CA GLU A 189 5.41 10.27 25.50
C GLU A 189 4.65 9.07 24.93
N THR A 190 3.91 8.32 25.76
CA THR A 190 2.99 7.28 25.27
C THR A 190 1.93 7.87 24.35
N VAL A 191 1.29 8.99 24.73
CA VAL A 191 0.32 9.67 23.87
C VAL A 191 0.96 10.17 22.57
N ALA A 192 2.19 10.69 22.64
CA ALA A 192 2.95 11.06 21.45
C ALA A 192 3.15 9.87 20.50
N TRP A 193 3.55 8.70 21.03
CA TRP A 193 3.76 7.49 20.23
C TRP A 193 2.46 6.89 19.70
N LEU A 194 1.34 7.00 20.41
CA LEU A 194 0.02 6.62 19.90
C LEU A 194 -0.33 7.46 18.66
N LEU A 195 -0.14 8.78 18.70
CA LEU A 195 -0.42 9.66 17.57
C LEU A 195 0.54 9.45 16.40
N LEU A 196 1.85 9.37 16.66
CA LEU A 196 2.86 9.13 15.63
C LEU A 196 2.64 7.78 14.95
N SER A 197 2.41 6.72 15.73
CA SER A 197 2.20 5.37 15.19
C SER A 197 0.90 5.28 14.42
N ALA A 198 -0.17 5.91 14.90
CA ALA A 198 -1.42 6.02 14.17
C ALA A 198 -1.22 6.74 12.82
N ALA A 199 -0.54 7.89 12.81
CA ALA A 199 -0.31 8.67 11.59
C ALA A 199 0.52 7.89 10.56
N VAL A 200 1.63 7.29 10.99
CA VAL A 200 2.54 6.53 10.11
C VAL A 200 1.83 5.28 9.58
N ALA A 201 1.23 4.47 10.44
CA ALA A 201 0.58 3.24 10.01
C ALA A 201 -0.66 3.51 9.14
N SER A 202 -1.41 4.58 9.44
CA SER A 202 -2.52 5.07 8.63
C SER A 202 -2.07 5.44 7.22
N PHE A 203 -1.00 6.22 7.10
CA PHE A 203 -0.44 6.61 5.80
C PHE A 203 0.08 5.40 5.02
N MET A 204 0.85 4.53 5.67
CA MET A 204 1.41 3.33 5.02
C MET A 204 0.34 2.36 4.55
N THR A 205 -0.73 2.16 5.34
CA THR A 205 -1.84 1.29 4.93
C THR A 205 -2.64 1.91 3.78
N MET A 206 -2.78 3.25 3.76
CA MET A 206 -3.50 3.97 2.71
C MET A 206 -2.82 3.84 1.33
N ASN A 207 -1.50 3.61 1.25
CA ASN A 207 -0.84 3.36 -0.04
C ASN A 207 -1.37 2.11 -0.77
N PHE A 208 -2.01 1.17 -0.04
CA PHE A 208 -2.62 -0.02 -0.63
C PHE A 208 -3.95 0.25 -1.35
N THR A 209 -4.48 1.48 -1.35
CA THR A 209 -5.67 1.84 -2.14
C THR A 209 -5.49 1.61 -3.64
N GLY A 210 -4.25 1.61 -4.16
CA GLY A 210 -3.96 1.31 -5.57
C GLY A 210 -3.81 -0.19 -5.90
N ALA A 211 -3.75 -1.03 -4.86
CA ALA A 211 -3.44 -2.45 -4.95
C ALA A 211 -4.65 -3.36 -4.67
N SER A 212 -5.75 -2.79 -4.20
CA SER A 212 -6.91 -3.54 -3.73
C SER A 212 -8.06 -3.53 -4.74
N THR A 213 -8.93 -4.53 -4.62
CA THR A 213 -10.20 -4.60 -5.36
C THR A 213 -11.35 -3.83 -4.68
N TYR A 214 -11.10 -3.21 -3.52
CA TYR A 214 -12.14 -2.60 -2.69
C TYR A 214 -12.46 -1.14 -3.05
N THR A 215 -11.58 -0.47 -3.79
CA THR A 215 -11.56 0.99 -3.90
C THR A 215 -11.90 1.48 -5.30
N SER A 216 -12.64 2.59 -5.36
CA SER A 216 -12.85 3.37 -6.58
C SER A 216 -11.99 4.63 -6.56
N LEU A 217 -11.65 5.17 -7.74
CA LEU A 217 -10.84 6.38 -7.85
C LEU A 217 -11.45 7.57 -7.09
N SER A 218 -12.78 7.74 -7.16
CA SER A 218 -13.49 8.79 -6.43
C SER A 218 -13.44 8.57 -4.91
N GLY A 219 -13.60 7.33 -4.45
CA GLY A 219 -13.48 6.98 -3.04
C GLY A 219 -12.10 7.28 -2.48
N VAL A 220 -11.03 6.90 -3.21
CA VAL A 220 -9.64 7.17 -2.80
C VAL A 220 -9.36 8.66 -2.74
N LYS A 221 -9.80 9.45 -3.72
CA LYS A 221 -9.64 10.92 -3.70
C LYS A 221 -10.30 11.55 -2.48
N THR A 222 -11.52 11.12 -2.14
CA THR A 222 -12.23 11.62 -0.95
C THR A 222 -11.52 11.21 0.32
N GLU A 223 -11.07 9.96 0.43
CA GLU A 223 -10.32 9.48 1.58
C GLU A 223 -9.03 10.27 1.78
N MET A 224 -8.21 10.42 0.74
CA MET A 224 -6.95 11.17 0.82
C MET A 224 -7.15 12.63 1.21
N LYS A 225 -8.20 13.28 0.69
CA LYS A 225 -8.52 14.69 1.00
C LYS A 225 -8.77 14.92 2.49
N ILE A 226 -9.28 13.91 3.19
CA ILE A 226 -9.59 13.98 4.63
C ILE A 226 -8.44 13.40 5.46
N ALA A 227 -7.92 12.24 5.08
CA ALA A 227 -6.94 11.48 5.85
C ALA A 227 -5.56 12.15 5.87
N VAL A 228 -5.08 12.67 4.74
CA VAL A 228 -3.73 13.25 4.66
C VAL A 228 -3.55 14.44 5.61
N PRO A 229 -4.48 15.43 5.64
CA PRO A 229 -4.38 16.53 6.61
C PRO A 229 -4.44 16.03 8.07
N LEU A 230 -5.32 15.07 8.37
CA LEU A 230 -5.44 14.51 9.73
C LEU A 230 -4.18 13.77 10.16
N GLN A 231 -3.58 12.98 9.27
CA GLN A 231 -2.30 12.29 9.51
C GLN A 231 -1.18 13.30 9.75
N ALA A 232 -1.10 14.36 8.97
CA ALA A 232 -0.10 15.42 9.12
C ALA A 232 -0.26 16.16 10.46
N VAL A 233 -1.50 16.51 10.84
CA VAL A 233 -1.79 17.14 12.14
C VAL A 233 -1.45 16.19 13.30
N ALA A 234 -1.86 14.92 13.22
CA ALA A 234 -1.54 13.92 14.23
C ALA A 234 -0.03 13.72 14.38
N ALA A 235 0.72 13.67 13.27
CA ALA A 235 2.17 13.59 13.29
C ALA A 235 2.81 14.83 13.92
N ALA A 236 2.38 16.04 13.54
CA ALA A 236 2.89 17.29 14.10
C ALA A 236 2.63 17.41 15.60
N VAL A 237 1.40 17.13 16.04
CA VAL A 237 1.04 17.10 17.47
C VAL A 237 1.85 16.03 18.20
N GLY A 238 2.00 14.84 17.60
CA GLY A 238 2.83 13.76 18.15
C GLY A 238 4.29 14.19 18.37
N VAL A 239 4.91 14.88 17.41
CA VAL A 239 6.27 15.42 17.57
C VAL A 239 6.34 16.47 18.67
N ILE A 240 5.37 17.38 18.74
CA ILE A 240 5.31 18.41 19.80
C ILE A 240 5.21 17.76 21.18
N LEU A 241 4.33 16.76 21.33
CA LEU A 241 4.16 16.02 22.59
C LEU A 241 5.42 15.23 22.94
N PHE A 242 6.08 14.62 21.96
CA PHE A 242 7.34 13.92 22.16
C PHE A 242 8.44 14.86 22.69
N VAL A 243 8.61 16.03 22.08
CA VAL A 243 9.58 17.04 22.54
C VAL A 243 9.21 17.54 23.93
N THR A 244 7.94 17.90 24.14
CA THR A 244 7.43 18.36 25.44
C THR A 244 7.65 17.32 26.55
N ALA A 245 7.45 16.03 26.25
CA ALA A 245 7.71 14.95 27.18
C ALA A 245 9.20 14.86 27.58
N GLY A 246 10.12 15.18 26.67
CA GLY A 246 11.55 15.31 26.98
C GLY A 246 11.83 16.42 28.01
N PHE A 247 11.12 17.54 27.90
CA PHE A 247 11.17 18.63 28.89
C PHE A 247 10.39 18.35 30.18
N LEU A 248 9.60 17.28 30.25
CA LEU A 248 8.85 16.93 31.46
C LEU A 248 9.41 15.70 32.19
N ARG A 249 10.32 14.96 31.56
CA ARG A 249 11.08 13.90 32.24
C ARG A 249 11.81 14.52 33.43
N THR A 250 11.45 14.06 34.62
CA THR A 250 12.25 14.25 35.81
C THR A 250 13.58 13.51 35.60
N ALA A 251 14.69 14.19 35.83
CA ALA A 251 15.98 13.51 35.93
C ALA A 251 15.87 12.40 36.99
N PRO A 252 16.51 11.23 36.80
CA PRO A 252 16.70 10.29 37.89
C PRO A 252 17.43 10.95 39.06
#